data_AF-J5HYJ1-F1
#
_entry.id   AF-J5HYJ1-F1
#
_cell.length_a   1.000
_cell.length_b   1.000
_cell.length_c   1.000
_cell.angle_alpha   90.00
_cell.angle_beta   90.00
_cell.angle_gamma   90.00
#
_symmetry.space_group_name_H-M   'P 1'
#
loop_
_entity.id
_entity.type
_entity.pdbx_description
1 polymer ?
#
loop_
_entity_poly.entity_id
_entity_poly.type
_entity_poly.pdbx_seq_one_letter_code
_entity_poly.pdbx_strand_id
1 'polypeptide(L)'
;MFGIGVPELILILVVGLIVFGPGKLPEVGRSLGKGLREFRKASNALTQAINAPDPPPAAPAPQPAQQPPVAQPIQTTQPVQETAQPAPATMESAAAAVAAHRAAQAETAGEQPTAAETAEPAQKNG
;
A
#
# COMPACT_ATOMS: atom_id res chain seq x y z
N MET A 1 12.15 -33.51 23.04
CA MET A 1 10.87 -34.11 22.59
C MET A 1 10.38 -33.46 21.30
N PHE A 2 11.17 -33.50 20.23
CA PHE A 2 10.74 -33.36 18.83
C PHE A 2 12.01 -33.62 18.01
N GLY A 3 12.29 -34.89 17.76
CA GLY A 3 13.39 -35.32 16.89
C GLY A 3 12.97 -35.13 15.43
N ILE A 4 12.60 -33.90 15.04
CA ILE A 4 12.32 -33.59 13.63
C ILE A 4 13.67 -33.62 12.94
N GLY A 5 13.96 -34.76 12.34
CA GLY A 5 15.11 -34.92 11.49
C GLY A 5 14.85 -34.30 10.12
N VAL A 6 15.92 -34.32 9.32
CA VAL A 6 15.83 -34.06 7.89
C VAL A 6 14.74 -34.90 7.19
N PRO A 7 14.51 -36.20 7.54
CA PRO A 7 13.47 -37.01 6.89
C PRO A 7 12.06 -36.45 7.08
N GLU A 8 11.69 -36.07 8.31
CA GLU A 8 10.37 -35.51 8.62
C GLU A 8 10.16 -34.17 7.92
N LEU A 9 11.19 -33.32 7.83
CA LEU A 9 11.13 -32.08 7.06
C LEU A 9 10.94 -32.32 5.57
N ILE A 10 11.59 -33.34 5.00
CA ILE A 10 11.38 -33.71 3.59
C ILE A 10 9.94 -34.17 3.37
N LEU A 11 9.36 -34.96 4.28
CA LEU A 11 7.97 -35.41 4.16
C LEU A 11 6.99 -34.24 4.13
N ILE A 12 7.16 -33.27 5.04
CA ILE A 12 6.35 -32.04 5.07
C ILE A 12 6.56 -31.23 3.79
N LEU A 13 7.81 -31.12 3.32
CA LEU A 13 8.13 -30.42 2.09
C LEU A 13 7.45 -31.07 0.88
N VAL A 14 7.44 -32.40 0.78
CA VAL A 14 6.75 -33.12 -0.31
C VAL A 14 5.25 -32.83 -0.30
N VAL A 15 4.60 -32.88 0.87
CA VAL A 15 3.17 -32.51 0.98
C VAL A 15 2.95 -31.05 0.56
N GLY A 16 3.80 -30.13 1.03
CA GLY A 16 3.76 -28.72 0.63
C GLY A 16 4.00 -28.51 -0.87
N LEU A 17 4.88 -29.31 -1.49
CA LEU A 17 5.16 -29.28 -2.93
C LEU A 17 3.99 -29.81 -3.74
N ILE A 18 3.19 -30.74 -3.22
CA ILE A 18 1.97 -31.20 -3.90
C ILE A 18 0.90 -30.10 -3.86
N VAL A 19 0.74 -29.43 -2.72
CA VAL A 19 -0.26 -28.36 -2.55
C VAL A 19 0.12 -27.10 -3.33
N PHE A 20 1.36 -26.63 -3.18
CA PHE A 20 1.83 -25.37 -3.77
C PHE A 20 2.52 -25.56 -5.13
N GLY A 21 3.10 -26.73 -5.40
CA GLY A 21 3.89 -27.01 -6.60
C GLY A 21 5.41 -26.75 -6.42
N PRO A 22 6.29 -27.54 -7.06
CA PRO A 22 7.74 -27.38 -7.00
C PRO A 22 8.27 -26.09 -7.62
N GLY A 23 7.48 -25.44 -8.48
CA GLY A 23 7.83 -24.12 -9.04
C GLY A 23 7.52 -22.96 -8.10
N LYS A 24 6.49 -23.07 -7.24
CA LYS A 24 5.99 -21.93 -6.44
C LYS A 24 6.80 -21.70 -5.17
N LEU A 25 7.25 -22.77 -4.50
CA LEU A 25 8.14 -22.68 -3.34
C LEU A 25 9.42 -21.85 -3.59
N PRO A 26 10.21 -22.08 -4.67
CA PRO A 26 11.38 -21.25 -4.96
C PRO A 26 11.02 -19.85 -5.42
N GLU A 27 9.87 -19.65 -6.07
CA GLU A 27 9.38 -18.33 -6.48
C GLU A 27 9.02 -17.45 -5.26
N VAL A 28 8.26 -18.02 -4.31
CA VAL A 28 7.93 -17.38 -3.02
C VAL A 28 9.19 -17.17 -2.16
N GLY A 29 10.09 -18.16 -2.12
CA GLY A 29 11.37 -18.02 -1.42
C GLY A 29 12.23 -16.88 -1.98
N ARG A 30 12.23 -16.67 -3.31
CA ARG A 30 12.95 -15.55 -3.95
C ARG A 30 12.32 -14.19 -3.63
N SER A 31 10.99 -14.07 -3.60
CA SER A 31 10.33 -12.81 -3.26
C SER A 31 10.53 -12.45 -1.78
N LEU A 32 10.31 -13.41 -0.88
CA LEU A 32 10.57 -13.26 0.55
C LEU A 32 12.06 -12.98 0.84
N GLY A 33 12.96 -13.67 0.13
CA GLY A 33 14.40 -13.47 0.29
C GLY A 33 14.87 -12.07 -0.07
N LYS A 34 14.31 -11.47 -1.13
CA LYS A 34 14.58 -10.06 -1.49
C LYS A 34 14.08 -9.12 -0.39
N GLY A 35 12.85 -9.31 0.08
CA GLY A 35 12.27 -8.51 1.17
C GLY A 35 13.08 -8.60 2.47
N LEU A 36 13.45 -9.83 2.87
CA LEU A 36 14.27 -10.05 4.06
C LEU A 36 15.68 -9.44 3.92
N ARG A 37 16.25 -9.43 2.71
CA ARG A 37 17.57 -8.82 2.46
C ARG A 37 17.52 -7.30 2.63
N GLU A 38 16.51 -6.63 2.07
CA GLU A 38 16.34 -5.19 2.26
C GLU A 38 15.96 -4.86 3.70
N PHE A 39 15.11 -5.67 4.35
CA PHE A 39 14.79 -5.54 5.76
C PHE A 39 16.06 -5.61 6.61
N ARG A 40 16.91 -6.64 6.42
CA ARG A 40 18.19 -6.74 7.15
C ARG A 40 19.10 -5.54 6.90
N LYS A 41 19.16 -5.03 5.67
CA LYS A 41 19.96 -3.85 5.33
C LYS A 41 19.46 -2.60 6.05
N ALA A 42 18.14 -2.37 6.04
CA ALA A 42 17.50 -1.26 6.74
C ALA A 42 17.66 -1.38 8.27
N SER A 43 17.45 -2.58 8.83
CA SER A 43 17.69 -2.85 10.25
C SER A 43 19.13 -2.57 10.64
N ASN A 44 20.11 -3.04 9.84
CA ASN A 44 21.52 -2.78 10.11
C ASN A 44 21.86 -1.29 10.03
N ALA A 45 21.33 -0.57 9.04
CA ALA A 45 21.54 0.88 8.93
C ALA A 45 20.94 1.63 10.13
N LEU A 46 19.75 1.24 10.59
CA LEU A 46 19.13 1.81 11.78
C LEU A 46 19.95 1.50 13.04
N THR A 47 20.41 0.26 13.21
CA THR A 47 21.31 -0.11 14.32
C THR A 47 22.60 0.70 14.27
N GLN A 48 23.18 0.94 13.09
CA GLN A 48 24.36 1.79 12.96
C GLN A 48 24.07 3.24 13.31
N ALA A 49 22.93 3.80 12.85
CA ALA A 49 22.55 5.18 13.17
C ALA A 49 22.31 5.41 14.67
N ILE A 50 21.73 4.43 15.36
CA ILE A 50 21.49 4.50 16.82
C ILE A 50 22.80 4.38 17.61
N ASN A 51 23.75 3.59 17.13
CA ASN A 51 25.04 3.37 17.81
C ASN A 51 26.16 4.30 17.35
N ALA A 52 25.93 5.09 16.30
CA ALA A 52 26.89 6.09 15.84
C ALA A 52 26.91 7.26 16.83
N PRO A 53 28.10 7.66 17.33
CA PRO A 53 28.24 8.91 18.08
C PRO A 53 27.76 10.08 17.22
N ASP A 54 27.04 11.03 17.82
CA ASP A 54 26.58 12.24 17.16
C ASP A 54 27.78 12.93 16.47
N PRO A 55 27.77 13.09 15.13
CA PRO A 55 28.88 13.74 14.46
C PRO A 55 28.99 15.17 15.02
N PRO A 56 30.20 15.63 15.40
CA PRO A 56 30.36 17.01 15.83
C PRO A 56 29.79 17.94 14.75
N PRO A 57 29.08 19.02 15.13
CA PRO A 57 28.48 19.94 14.17
C PRO A 57 29.54 20.34 13.15
N ALA A 58 29.36 19.89 11.90
CA ALA A 58 30.27 20.25 10.84
C ALA A 58 30.23 21.78 10.73
N ALA A 59 31.35 22.44 11.02
CA ALA A 59 31.53 23.84 10.67
C ALA A 59 31.18 23.98 9.19
N PRO A 60 30.47 25.05 8.78
CA PRO A 60 30.02 25.22 7.40
C PRO A 60 31.19 24.98 6.46
N ALA A 61 31.14 23.91 5.67
CA ALA A 61 32.10 23.72 4.59
C ALA A 61 31.99 24.95 3.68
N PRO A 62 33.11 25.58 3.28
CA PRO A 62 33.08 26.62 2.26
C PRO A 62 32.37 26.05 1.04
N GLN A 63 31.17 26.56 0.78
CA GLN A 63 30.49 26.34 -0.48
C GLN A 63 31.48 26.82 -1.56
N PRO A 64 31.90 25.97 -2.52
CA PRO A 64 32.59 26.47 -3.69
C PRO A 64 31.72 27.57 -4.25
N ALA A 65 32.26 28.79 -4.29
CA ALA A 65 31.56 29.97 -4.76
C ALA A 65 30.82 29.61 -6.06
N GLN A 66 29.50 29.81 -6.04
CA GLN A 66 28.70 29.80 -7.24
C GLN A 66 29.39 30.77 -8.21
N GLN A 67 30.00 30.22 -9.27
CA GLN A 67 30.56 31.02 -10.33
C GLN A 67 29.41 31.85 -10.94
N PRO A 68 29.60 33.16 -11.18
CA PRO A 68 28.57 34.01 -11.76
C PRO A 68 28.06 33.41 -13.08
N PRO A 69 26.75 33.52 -13.37
CA PRO A 69 26.24 33.16 -14.69
C PRO A 69 26.88 34.09 -15.72
N VAL A 70 27.85 33.59 -16.48
CA VAL A 70 28.32 34.26 -17.68
C VAL A 70 27.16 34.30 -18.66
N ALA A 71 26.77 35.54 -19.01
CA ALA A 71 25.71 35.87 -19.92
C ALA A 71 25.82 35.07 -21.22
N GLN A 72 24.84 34.20 -21.47
CA GLN A 72 24.62 33.69 -22.82
C GLN A 72 24.02 34.83 -23.66
N PRO A 73 24.54 35.12 -24.86
CA PRO A 73 23.92 36.09 -25.75
C PRO A 73 22.55 35.58 -26.17
N ILE A 74 21.55 36.38 -25.82
CA ILE A 74 20.16 36.34 -26.26
C ILE A 74 20.14 36.30 -27.81
N GLN A 75 19.75 35.18 -28.39
CA GLN A 75 19.30 35.14 -29.78
C GLN A 75 17.78 35.31 -29.80
N THR A 76 17.36 36.55 -29.97
CA THR A 76 16.03 36.95 -30.42
C THR A 76 15.93 36.72 -31.93
N THR A 77 14.91 35.98 -32.38
CA THR A 77 14.19 35.97 -33.69
C THR A 77 13.67 34.54 -33.90
N GLN A 78 12.40 34.15 -34.01
CA GLN A 78 11.11 34.73 -34.43
C GLN A 78 9.98 33.75 -33.99
N PRO A 79 8.71 33.92 -34.39
CA PRO A 79 7.76 34.97 -34.04
C PRO A 79 6.53 34.41 -33.31
N VAL A 80 5.80 35.34 -32.72
CA VAL A 80 4.44 35.26 -32.18
C VAL A 80 3.50 34.39 -33.04
N GLN A 81 2.88 33.38 -32.44
CA GLN A 81 1.52 32.94 -32.79
C GLN A 81 0.62 33.21 -31.59
N GLU A 82 0.23 34.47 -31.49
CA GLU A 82 -1.02 34.88 -30.89
C GLU A 82 -2.01 35.06 -32.04
N THR A 83 -2.96 34.14 -32.16
CA THR A 83 -4.26 34.44 -32.79
C THR A 83 -5.29 33.57 -32.10
N ALA A 84 -6.03 34.25 -31.23
CA ALA A 84 -7.46 34.13 -31.03
C ALA A 84 -8.01 32.78 -30.52
N GLN A 85 -8.36 32.69 -29.22
CA GLN A 85 -9.67 33.07 -28.63
C GLN A 85 -10.58 31.83 -28.42
N PRO A 86 -11.70 31.92 -27.66
CA PRO A 86 -11.72 31.55 -26.24
C PRO A 86 -12.85 30.56 -25.87
N ALA A 87 -12.89 30.24 -24.57
CA ALA A 87 -14.11 29.94 -23.80
C ALA A 87 -14.72 28.51 -23.93
N PRO A 88 -15.70 28.16 -23.07
CA PRO A 88 -15.51 27.62 -21.72
C PRO A 88 -16.31 26.31 -21.54
N ALA A 89 -16.40 25.82 -20.30
CA ALA A 89 -17.05 24.56 -19.87
C ALA A 89 -16.16 23.32 -20.13
N THR A 90 -15.89 22.44 -19.16
CA THR A 90 -16.86 21.84 -18.25
C THR A 90 -16.12 21.37 -16.99
N MET A 91 -16.22 22.15 -15.91
CA MET A 91 -16.17 21.59 -14.56
C MET A 91 -17.53 20.92 -14.32
N GLU A 92 -17.75 19.70 -14.81
CA GLU A 92 -18.98 18.94 -14.52
C GLU A 92 -18.81 17.43 -14.78
N SER A 93 -17.85 16.77 -14.14
CA SER A 93 -17.94 15.32 -13.95
C SER A 93 -17.23 14.83 -12.69
N ALA A 94 -17.30 15.64 -11.63
CA ALA A 94 -17.10 15.18 -10.25
C ALA A 94 -18.43 14.88 -9.53
N ALA A 95 -19.58 15.00 -10.22
CA ALA A 95 -20.92 14.76 -9.66
C ALA A 95 -21.57 13.42 -10.08
N ALA A 96 -21.04 12.71 -11.08
CA ALA A 96 -21.64 11.46 -11.59
C ALA A 96 -21.23 10.18 -10.84
N ALA A 97 -20.20 10.22 -9.98
CA ALA A 97 -19.78 9.07 -9.18
C ALA A 97 -20.49 8.96 -7.80
N VAL A 98 -21.26 9.98 -7.40
CA VAL A 98 -21.99 10.01 -6.12
C VAL A 98 -23.44 9.51 -6.26
N ALA A 99 -23.95 9.35 -7.49
CA ALA A 99 -25.28 8.80 -7.75
C ALA A 99 -25.33 7.25 -7.77
N ALA A 100 -24.20 6.57 -7.98
CA ALA A 100 -24.14 5.10 -8.00
C ALA A 100 -23.97 4.47 -6.59
N HIS A 101 -23.82 5.28 -5.53
CA HIS A 101 -23.69 4.78 -4.15
C HIS A 101 -24.90 5.11 -3.25
N ARG A 102 -25.90 5.86 -3.75
CA ARG A 102 -27.11 6.25 -3.00
C ARG A 102 -28.30 5.31 -3.22
N ALA A 103 -28.23 4.38 -4.18
CA ALA A 103 -29.31 3.44 -4.49
C ALA A 103 -29.16 2.06 -3.82
N ALA A 104 -28.20 1.87 -2.90
CA ALA A 104 -27.98 0.58 -2.23
C ALA A 104 -27.98 0.64 -0.68
N GLN A 105 -28.31 1.78 -0.07
CA GLN A 105 -28.38 1.93 1.40
C GLN A 105 -29.77 2.33 1.92
N ALA A 106 -30.84 2.13 1.13
CA ALA A 106 -32.21 2.48 1.53
C ALA A 106 -33.15 1.26 1.70
N GLU A 107 -32.63 0.03 1.75
CA GLU A 107 -33.44 -1.17 1.97
C GLU A 107 -32.69 -2.22 2.82
N THR A 108 -32.22 -1.83 4.01
CA THR A 108 -31.88 -2.77 5.11
C THR A 108 -31.70 -2.02 6.43
N ALA A 109 -32.71 -1.26 6.81
CA ALA A 109 -32.82 -0.71 8.16
C ALA A 109 -34.30 -0.56 8.52
N GLY A 110 -34.91 -1.65 8.99
CA GLY A 110 -36.27 -1.63 9.52
C GLY A 110 -37.00 -2.95 9.34
N GLU A 111 -36.58 -4.01 10.03
CA GLU A 111 -37.52 -4.95 10.66
C GLU A 111 -36.75 -5.91 11.59
N GLN A 112 -36.76 -5.63 12.88
CA GLN A 112 -36.47 -6.57 13.96
C GLN A 112 -37.40 -6.17 15.12
N PRO A 113 -37.81 -7.09 15.99
CA PRO A 113 -38.75 -8.19 15.80
C PRO A 113 -40.08 -7.86 16.50
N THR A 114 -41.24 -8.06 15.85
CA THR A 114 -42.53 -8.02 16.56
C THR A 114 -42.73 -9.35 17.26
N ALA A 115 -42.40 -9.36 18.55
CA ALA A 115 -43.02 -10.24 19.53
C ALA A 115 -44.52 -9.95 19.56
N ALA A 116 -45.31 -10.89 19.04
CA ALA A 116 -46.73 -11.06 19.34
C ALA A 116 -46.98 -12.57 19.24
N GLU A 117 -47.11 -13.22 20.40
CA GLU A 117 -48.43 -13.65 20.85
C GLU A 117 -48.84 -14.96 20.15
N THR A 118 -48.28 -16.07 20.64
CA THR A 118 -48.95 -17.37 20.60
C THR A 118 -49.24 -17.74 22.04
N ALA A 119 -50.38 -17.25 22.51
CA ALA A 119 -51.08 -17.82 23.64
C ALA A 119 -51.74 -19.11 23.15
N GLU A 120 -51.15 -20.26 23.46
CA GLU A 120 -51.85 -21.55 23.42
C GLU A 120 -52.02 -22.04 24.88
N PRO A 121 -53.26 -22.14 25.39
CA PRO A 121 -53.54 -22.65 26.72
C PRO A 121 -53.93 -24.14 26.66
N ALA A 122 -53.11 -25.01 27.26
CA ALA A 122 -53.51 -26.35 27.69
C ALA A 122 -52.59 -26.80 28.83
N GLN A 123 -53.00 -26.64 30.09
CA GLN A 123 -53.64 -27.72 30.87
C GLN A 123 -53.05 -29.12 30.63
N LYS A 124 -52.39 -29.70 31.64
CA LYS A 124 -52.90 -30.83 32.44
C LYS A 124 -51.79 -31.75 32.99
N ASN A 125 -51.86 -31.96 34.31
CA ASN A 125 -51.41 -33.11 35.14
C ASN A 125 -49.93 -33.34 35.46
N GLY A 126 -49.68 -33.48 36.76
CA GLY A 126 -48.66 -34.37 37.30
C GLY A 126 -48.03 -33.87 38.58
#